data_AF-A0A3C1B2A7-F1
#
_entry.id   AF-A0A3C1B2A7-F1
#
_cell.length_a   1.000
_cell.length_b   1.000
_cell.length_c   1.000
_cell.angle_alpha   90.00
_cell.angle_beta   90.00
_cell.angle_gamma   90.00
#
_symmetry.space_group_name_H-M   'P 1'
#
loop_
_entity.id
_entity.type
_entity.pdbx_description
1 polymer ?
#
loop_
_entity_poly.entity_id
_entity_poly.type
_entity_poly.pdbx_seq_one_letter_code
_entity_poly.pdbx_strand_id
1 'polypeptide(L)'
;MTITVTGTSPPPPPTEINYLILGDSIAAGTDNASIRNAIVQQINANSSLLGLLTDIQNLTANPENYLVGSGYRYTYQFKSYLEAKGHTVILTDLSVPGDLTADLLSKVQANLTAVAAADVITISIGGNDVLAAGA
;
A
#
# COMPACT_ATOMS: atom_id res chain seq x y z
N MET A 1 -25.01 33.81 35.21
CA MET A 1 -24.87 32.34 35.28
C MET A 1 -23.93 31.95 34.16
N THR A 2 -22.69 31.61 34.50
CA THR A 2 -21.64 31.32 33.50
C THR A 2 -21.59 29.81 33.31
N ILE A 3 -21.92 29.33 32.10
CA ILE A 3 -21.83 27.91 31.75
C ILE A 3 -20.40 27.66 31.27
N THR A 4 -19.60 26.99 32.10
CA THR A 4 -18.28 26.50 31.70
C THR A 4 -18.48 25.22 30.90
N VAL A 5 -18.27 25.29 29.58
CA VAL A 5 -18.18 24.11 28.73
C VAL A 5 -16.81 23.48 29.00
N THR A 6 -16.77 22.40 29.77
CA THR A 6 -15.57 21.58 29.92
C THR A 6 -15.38 20.78 28.63
N GLY A 7 -14.64 21.33 27.68
CA GLY A 7 -14.17 20.57 26.52
C GLY A 7 -13.30 19.42 27.01
N THR A 8 -13.78 18.19 26.87
CA THR A 8 -12.94 17.01 27.05
C THR A 8 -11.87 17.04 25.96
N SER A 9 -10.60 16.84 26.34
CA SER A 9 -9.51 16.69 25.37
C SER A 9 -9.91 15.65 24.31
N PRO A 10 -9.55 15.85 23.02
CA PRO A 10 -9.84 14.85 22.00
C PRO A 10 -9.30 13.48 22.44
N PRO A 11 -10.01 12.38 22.08
CA PRO A 11 -9.53 11.04 22.39
C PRO A 11 -8.09 10.88 21.90
N PRO A 12 -7.23 10.16 22.66
CA PRO A 12 -5.91 9.82 22.16
C PRO A 12 -6.05 9.08 20.82
N PRO A 13 -5.13 9.29 19.86
CA PRO A 13 -5.19 8.60 18.59
C PRO A 13 -5.16 7.08 18.80
N PRO A 14 -5.80 6.30 17.91
CA PRO A 14 -5.72 4.85 17.95
C PRO A 14 -4.27 4.36 17.98
N THR A 15 -3.98 3.38 18.83
CA THR A 15 -2.67 2.70 18.86
C THR A 15 -2.48 1.79 17.65
N GLU A 16 -3.57 1.33 17.05
CA GLU A 16 -3.60 0.55 15.81
C GLU A 16 -4.34 1.37 14.74
N ILE A 17 -3.78 1.43 13.52
CA ILE A 17 -4.32 2.19 12.39
C ILE A 17 -4.54 1.23 11.22
N ASN A 18 -5.78 1.12 10.78
CA ASN A 18 -6.15 0.47 9.52
C ASN A 18 -5.94 1.46 8.39
N TYR A 19 -4.88 1.26 7.61
CA TYR A 19 -4.51 2.14 6.50
C TYR A 19 -4.85 1.49 5.17
N LEU A 20 -5.80 2.09 4.44
CA LEU A 20 -6.23 1.66 3.11
C LEU A 20 -5.63 2.56 2.02
N ILE A 21 -5.06 1.93 1.00
CA ILE A 21 -4.55 2.60 -0.20
C ILE A 21 -5.47 2.25 -1.37
N LEU A 22 -5.94 3.27 -2.08
CA LEU A 22 -6.63 3.16 -3.37
C LEU A 22 -5.85 3.98 -4.40
N GLY A 23 -5.68 3.48 -5.62
CA GLY A 23 -5.10 4.31 -6.68
C GLY A 23 -4.50 3.58 -7.85
N ASP A 24 -3.86 4.36 -8.71
CA ASP A 24 -3.19 3.93 -9.93
C ASP A 24 -1.71 3.56 -9.71
N SER A 25 -0.90 3.65 -10.76
CA SER A 25 0.53 3.37 -10.76
C SER A 25 1.35 4.26 -9.81
N ILE A 26 0.83 5.43 -9.41
CA ILE A 26 1.52 6.32 -8.46
C ILE A 26 1.39 5.77 -7.04
N ALA A 27 0.20 5.33 -6.63
CA ALA A 27 -0.02 4.65 -5.36
C ALA A 27 0.62 3.26 -5.35
N ALA A 28 0.45 2.54 -6.46
CA ALA A 28 0.97 1.19 -6.67
C ALA A 28 2.45 1.17 -7.05
N GLY A 29 3.21 2.25 -6.83
CA GLY A 29 4.54 2.56 -7.42
C GLY A 29 5.40 1.39 -7.93
N THR A 30 6.17 1.61 -8.99
CA THR A 30 6.90 0.58 -9.76
C THR A 30 7.30 -0.68 -8.99
N ASP A 31 6.49 -1.74 -9.11
CA ASP A 31 6.92 -3.08 -8.76
C ASP A 31 7.91 -3.53 -9.83
N ASN A 32 9.14 -3.85 -9.45
CA ASN A 32 10.11 -4.51 -10.31
C ASN A 32 9.76 -5.99 -10.51
N ALA A 33 8.47 -6.30 -10.71
CA ALA A 33 7.93 -7.64 -10.88
C ALA A 33 8.63 -8.38 -12.00
N SER A 34 8.96 -7.67 -13.08
CA SER A 34 9.68 -8.20 -14.23
C SER A 34 11.10 -8.64 -13.86
N ILE A 35 11.80 -7.86 -13.02
CA ILE A 35 13.13 -8.22 -12.51
C ILE A 35 13.02 -9.40 -11.54
N ARG A 36 12.04 -9.39 -10.64
CA ARG A 36 11.78 -10.49 -9.70
C ARG A 36 11.47 -11.80 -10.42
N ASN A 37 10.56 -11.77 -11.38
CA ASN A 37 10.18 -12.95 -12.16
C ASN A 37 11.35 -13.48 -12.99
N ALA A 38 12.18 -12.58 -13.56
CA ALA A 38 13.40 -12.97 -14.25
C ALA A 38 14.41 -13.65 -13.31
N ILE A 39 14.58 -13.15 -12.07
CA ILE A 39 15.46 -13.77 -11.07
C ILE A 39 14.95 -15.15 -10.67
N VAL A 40 13.65 -15.30 -10.38
CA VAL A 40 13.05 -16.60 -10.01
C VAL A 40 13.19 -17.62 -11.14
N GLN A 41 12.95 -17.21 -12.40
CA GLN A 41 13.15 -18.06 -13.56
C GLN A 41 14.61 -18.50 -13.71
N GLN A 42 15.56 -17.58 -13.53
CA GLN A 42 16.99 -17.87 -13.64
C GLN A 42 17.48 -18.83 -12.55
N ILE A 43 16.94 -18.74 -11.33
CA ILE A 43 17.27 -19.64 -10.22
C ILE A 43 16.65 -21.03 -10.42
N ASN A 44 15.38 -21.11 -10.84
CA ASN A 44 14.73 -22.38 -11.14
C ASN A 44 15.43 -23.14 -12.28
N ALA A 45 16.07 -22.41 -13.21
CA ALA A 45 16.89 -22.99 -14.26
C ALA A 45 18.28 -23.48 -13.79
N ASN A 46 18.68 -23.20 -12.54
CA ASN A 46 20.04 -23.50 -12.04
C ASN A 46 20.00 -24.17 -10.65
N SER A 47 20.04 -25.51 -10.63
CA SER A 47 19.86 -26.34 -9.42
C SER A 47 20.89 -26.11 -8.31
N SER A 48 22.04 -25.51 -8.61
CA SER A 48 23.06 -25.11 -7.64
C SER A 48 22.70 -23.86 -6.82
N LEU A 49 21.70 -23.08 -7.27
CA LEU A 49 21.24 -21.85 -6.62
C LEU A 49 20.00 -22.08 -5.72
N LEU A 50 19.53 -23.32 -5.59
CA LEU A 50 18.31 -23.66 -4.85
C LEU A 50 18.37 -23.25 -3.37
N GLY A 51 19.56 -23.22 -2.76
CA GLY A 51 19.76 -22.75 -1.39
C GLY A 51 19.51 -21.24 -1.22
N LEU A 52 19.72 -20.43 -2.26
CA LEU A 52 19.41 -19.00 -2.28
C LEU A 52 17.92 -18.73 -2.52
N LEU A 53 17.18 -19.73 -3.01
CA LEU A 53 15.74 -19.62 -3.26
C LEU A 53 14.96 -19.41 -1.95
N THR A 54 15.37 -20.04 -0.85
CA THR A 54 14.74 -19.88 0.47
C THR A 54 14.93 -18.47 1.02
N ASP A 55 16.13 -17.89 0.90
CA ASP A 55 16.42 -16.54 1.37
C ASP A 55 15.71 -15.48 0.53
N ILE A 56 15.63 -15.69 -0.79
CA ILE A 56 14.84 -14.82 -1.69
C ILE A 56 13.34 -15.00 -1.44
N GLN A 57 12.85 -16.21 -1.22
CA GLN A 57 11.44 -16.44 -0.85
C GLN A 57 11.08 -15.71 0.44
N ASN A 58 11.96 -15.72 1.44
CA ASN A 58 11.80 -14.97 2.69
C ASN A 58 11.89 -13.45 2.50
N LEU A 59 12.73 -12.96 1.57
CA LEU A 59 12.74 -11.57 1.12
C LEU A 59 11.43 -11.21 0.39
N THR A 60 10.79 -12.14 -0.33
CA THR A 60 9.55 -11.90 -1.10
C THR A 60 8.26 -12.11 -0.32
N ALA A 61 8.28 -12.90 0.76
CA ALA A 61 7.11 -13.16 1.61
C ALA A 61 6.87 -12.02 2.61
N ASN A 62 7.87 -11.17 2.82
CA ASN A 62 7.73 -9.96 3.62
C ASN A 62 7.75 -8.75 2.68
N PRO A 63 6.58 -8.11 2.40
CA PRO A 63 6.51 -6.94 1.52
C PRO A 63 7.36 -5.75 2.02
N GLU A 64 7.87 -5.81 3.25
CA GLU A 64 8.74 -4.80 3.85
C GLU A 64 10.24 -5.07 3.67
N ASN A 65 10.66 -6.29 3.29
CA ASN A 65 12.08 -6.62 3.16
C ASN A 65 12.57 -6.46 1.72
N TYR A 66 13.51 -5.52 1.60
CA TYR A 66 13.73 -4.72 0.43
C TYR A 66 15.04 -5.09 -0.27
N LEU A 67 14.95 -5.94 -1.29
CA LEU A 67 15.79 -5.81 -2.47
C LEU A 67 14.81 -5.68 -3.63
N VAL A 68 14.80 -4.52 -4.29
CA VAL A 68 13.95 -4.12 -5.43
C VAL A 68 12.42 -3.95 -5.18
N GLY A 69 11.99 -2.77 -4.70
CA GLY A 69 10.80 -2.10 -5.26
C GLY A 69 9.68 -1.59 -4.32
N SER A 70 9.44 -2.18 -3.14
CA SER A 70 8.33 -1.78 -2.25
C SER A 70 8.56 -0.54 -1.36
N GLY A 71 9.76 -0.35 -0.82
CA GLY A 71 10.17 0.76 0.07
C GLY A 71 10.29 2.17 -0.55
N TYR A 72 10.06 2.39 -1.85
CA TYR A 72 10.02 3.74 -2.45
C TYR A 72 8.62 4.28 -2.72
N ARG A 73 7.54 3.52 -2.46
CA ARG A 73 6.17 4.03 -2.64
C ARG A 73 5.86 5.07 -1.57
N TYR A 74 5.23 6.19 -1.94
CA TYR A 74 4.85 7.22 -0.97
C TYR A 74 3.92 6.65 0.12
N THR A 75 3.12 5.65 -0.24
CA THR A 75 2.16 4.97 0.64
C THR A 75 2.88 4.20 1.75
N TYR A 76 3.94 3.47 1.42
CA TYR A 76 4.78 2.76 2.40
C TYR A 76 5.62 3.73 3.24
N GLN A 77 6.12 4.83 2.66
CA GLN A 77 6.79 5.88 3.44
C GLN A 77 5.84 6.52 4.47
N PHE A 78 4.57 6.71 4.11
CA PHE A 78 3.57 7.20 5.06
C PHE A 78 3.25 6.18 6.15
N LYS A 79 3.16 4.88 5.82
CA LYS A 79 3.07 3.80 6.82
C LYS A 79 4.25 3.87 7.80
N SER A 80 5.49 3.89 7.30
CA SER A 80 6.68 3.97 8.14
C SER A 80 6.71 5.23 9.01
N TYR A 81 6.19 6.35 8.49
CA TYR A 81 6.01 7.56 9.30
C TYR A 81 5.04 7.33 10.47
N LEU A 82 3.88 6.70 10.24
CA LEU A 82 2.91 6.38 11.31
C LEU A 82 3.51 5.41 12.33
N GLU A 83 4.26 4.40 11.89
CA GLU A 83 4.95 3.46 12.77
C GLU A 83 6.03 4.14 13.62
N ALA A 84 6.79 5.07 13.03
CA ALA A 84 7.74 5.89 13.75
C ALA A 84 7.09 6.84 14.78
N LYS A 85 5.76 7.06 14.70
CA LYS A 85 4.97 7.77 15.72
C LYS A 85 4.40 6.87 16.80
N GLY A 86 4.70 5.57 16.77
CA GLY A 86 4.28 4.60 17.77
C GLY A 86 2.94 3.93 17.48
N HIS A 87 2.46 4.00 16.24
CA HIS A 87 1.27 3.27 15.80
C HIS A 87 1.63 1.90 15.23
N THR A 88 0.81 0.89 15.50
CA THR A 88 0.80 -0.34 14.70
C THR A 88 -0.04 -0.09 13.45
N VAL A 89 0.50 -0.32 12.25
CA VAL A 89 -0.23 -0.04 11.01
C VAL A 89 -0.62 -1.34 10.30
N ILE A 90 -1.92 -1.58 10.15
CA ILE A 90 -2.47 -2.65 9.33
C ILE A 90 -2.73 -2.08 7.92
N LEU A 91 -1.87 -2.43 6.97
CA LEU A 91 -1.94 -1.93 5.60
C LEU A 91 -2.80 -2.81 4.71
N THR A 92 -3.75 -2.21 4.00
CA THR A 92 -4.46 -2.82 2.87
C THR A 92 -4.17 -2.00 1.61
N ASP A 93 -3.44 -2.58 0.66
CA ASP A 93 -3.13 -1.94 -0.62
C ASP A 93 -4.03 -2.49 -1.74
N LEU A 94 -4.92 -1.65 -2.26
CA LEU A 94 -5.80 -1.97 -3.40
C LEU A 94 -5.41 -1.19 -4.67
N SER A 95 -4.24 -0.55 -4.69
CA SER A 95 -3.79 0.21 -5.85
C SER A 95 -3.35 -0.69 -7.00
N VAL A 96 -3.70 -0.33 -8.24
CA VAL A 96 -3.38 -1.09 -9.45
C VAL A 96 -2.93 -0.13 -10.57
N PRO A 97 -1.77 -0.36 -11.19
CA PRO A 97 -1.33 0.41 -12.34
C PRO A 97 -2.34 0.40 -13.48
N GLY A 98 -2.63 1.58 -14.03
CA GLY A 98 -3.57 1.76 -15.16
C GLY A 98 -5.01 2.02 -14.76
N ASP A 99 -5.36 1.93 -13.47
CA ASP A 99 -6.71 2.23 -12.99
C ASP A 99 -7.17 3.64 -13.40
N LEU A 100 -8.45 3.72 -13.77
CA LEU A 100 -9.22 4.93 -14.00
C LEU A 100 -10.09 5.26 -12.77
N THR A 101 -10.66 6.46 -12.73
CA THR A 101 -11.66 6.83 -11.71
C THR A 101 -12.89 5.90 -11.73
N ALA A 102 -13.24 5.34 -12.89
CA ALA A 102 -14.31 4.35 -13.02
C ALA A 102 -14.00 3.05 -12.26
N ASP A 103 -12.73 2.62 -12.24
CA ASP A 103 -12.31 1.41 -11.54
C ASP A 103 -12.32 1.60 -10.02
N LEU A 104 -12.05 2.83 -9.56
CA LEU A 104 -12.10 3.17 -8.14
C LEU A 104 -13.49 2.91 -7.53
N LEU A 105 -14.56 3.26 -8.25
CA LEU A 105 -15.93 3.02 -7.76
C LEU A 105 -16.18 1.51 -7.55
N SER A 106 -15.81 0.70 -8.54
CA SER A 106 -15.93 -0.76 -8.47
C SER A 106 -15.12 -1.33 -7.30
N LYS A 107 -13.90 -0.82 -7.06
CA LYS A 107 -13.06 -1.25 -5.94
C LYS A 107 -13.65 -0.89 -4.59
N VAL A 108 -14.17 0.32 -4.42
CA VAL A 108 -14.84 0.73 -3.18
C VAL A 108 -16.04 -0.17 -2.90
N GLN A 109 -16.87 -0.44 -3.91
CA GLN A 109 -18.03 -1.32 -3.77
C GLN A 109 -17.66 -2.77 -3.44
N ALA A 110 -16.58 -3.28 -4.03
CA ALA A 110 -16.09 -4.63 -3.75
C ALA A 110 -15.43 -4.77 -2.36
N ASN A 111 -15.00 -3.67 -1.75
CA ASN A 111 -14.21 -3.66 -0.51
C ASN A 111 -14.85 -2.82 0.61
N LEU A 112 -16.17 -2.72 0.66
CA LEU A 112 -16.89 -1.89 1.64
C LEU A 112 -16.48 -2.14 3.09
N THR A 113 -16.18 -3.40 3.45
CA THR A 113 -15.70 -3.73 4.80
C THR A 113 -14.35 -3.09 5.10
N ALA A 114 -13.39 -3.15 4.17
CA ALA A 114 -12.08 -2.53 4.34
C ALA A 114 -12.17 -0.99 4.35
N VAL A 115 -13.06 -0.43 3.52
CA VAL A 115 -13.34 1.01 3.50
C VAL A 115 -13.96 1.48 4.81
N ALA A 116 -14.92 0.73 5.37
CA ALA A 116 -15.57 1.07 6.63
C ALA A 116 -14.66 0.90 7.85
N ALA A 117 -13.71 -0.03 7.79
CA ALA A 117 -12.75 -0.28 8.87
C ALA A 117 -11.52 0.65 8.82
N ALA A 118 -11.28 1.35 7.71
CA ALA A 118 -10.11 2.18 7.55
C ALA A 118 -10.16 3.45 8.42
N ASP A 119 -9.10 3.66 9.20
CA ASP A 119 -8.86 4.91 9.93
C ASP A 119 -8.27 5.99 9.01
N VAL A 120 -7.49 5.56 8.02
CA VAL A 120 -6.91 6.41 6.99
C VAL A 120 -7.10 5.77 5.62
N ILE A 121 -7.58 6.57 4.67
CA ILE A 121 -7.65 6.19 3.26
C ILE A 121 -6.82 7.19 2.46
N THR A 122 -5.86 6.70 1.67
CA THR A 122 -5.18 7.53 0.65
C THR A 122 -5.66 7.15 -0.74
N ILE A 123 -5.85 8.16 -1.59
CA ILE A 123 -6.34 7.99 -2.96
C ILE A 123 -5.44 8.77 -3.91
N SER A 124 -4.86 8.07 -4.90
CA SER A 124 -4.18 8.69 -6.05
C SER A 124 -4.75 8.12 -7.34
N ILE A 125 -5.58 8.89 -8.04
CA ILE A 125 -6.31 8.45 -9.23
C ILE A 125 -6.54 9.64 -10.16
N GLY A 126 -6.87 9.40 -11.43
CA GLY A 126 -7.23 10.45 -12.39
C GLY A 126 -6.18 10.73 -13.46
N GLY A 127 -4.92 10.36 -13.23
CA GLY A 127 -3.85 10.55 -14.22
C GLY A 127 -4.13 9.79 -15.51
N ASN A 128 -4.54 8.53 -15.40
CA ASN A 128 -4.90 7.70 -16.53
C ASN A 128 -6.18 8.18 -17.23
N ASP A 129 -7.15 8.75 -16.51
CA ASP A 129 -8.36 9.34 -17.10
C ASP A 129 -8.01 10.51 -18.03
N VAL A 130 -7.11 11.40 -17.59
CA VAL A 130 -6.63 12.53 -18.39
C VAL A 130 -5.84 12.04 -19.61
N LEU A 131 -4.96 11.05 -19.44
CA LEU A 131 -4.18 10.48 -20.54
C LEU A 131 -5.08 9.80 -21.59
N ALA A 132 -6.13 9.09 -21.13
CA ALA A 132 -7.08 8.42 -22.01
C ALA A 132 -8.00 9.40 -22.76
N ALA A 133 -8.36 10.53 -22.14
CA ALA A 133 -9.19 11.55 -22.79
C ALA A 133 -8.46 12.35 -23.88
N GLY A 134 -7.12 12.34 -23.86
CA GLY A 134 -6.27 13.01 -24.86
C GLY A 134 -5.76 12.11 -25.99
N ALA A 135 -6.10 10.82 -25.97
CA ALA A 135 -5.76 9.81 -26.99
C ALA A 135 -6.89 9.65 -28.02
#